data_AF-A0A2Z3GU78-F1
#
_entry.id   AF-A0A2Z3GU78-F1
#
_cell.length_a   1.000
_cell.length_b   1.000
_cell.length_c   1.000
_cell.angle_alpha   90.00
_cell.angle_beta   90.00
_cell.angle_gamma   90.00
#
_symmetry.space_group_name_H-M   'P 1'
#
loop_
_entity.id
_entity.type
_entity.pdbx_description
1 polymer ?
#
loop_
_entity_poly.entity_id
_entity_poly.type
_entity_poly.pdbx_seq_one_letter_code
_entity_poly.pdbx_strand_id
1 'polypeptide(L)'
;MARRNLSLSDTIRTALANPGASLAEALEPWEDTELTLRDAEEFVAVLREQADVKRLLTPGNGVPLQALAQLFQNEATDDATRFLRDRGTPELVRLFDLAIAVPGADPEALLTVCKMLAVYVSQPGLERVAAAVRRFPDEYMWEVVFGVYAEDGHPLVGAFIDQLREPLPSDFAAVAFLDLANTAARGGTVTAHPFDTAEGHKRLEAWLADSDADNFSYARSAAAALPFISVAARNTLTALAMDHPDVGVQMEAAQAGASRGGTAGLTFLARLCEDPRYSLAAQQHLRDLDRADRIPPTAAEPDFEAQAVMCDWLAHAGEFTGPPTHIELFDTRELNWVPTDDRRQVWLLRYTYTGLNGDGTDFIGLGMVGSIPAALIGEAHADMSPEDVYGLHCCWELEVTDDPRAPDRRSAKAGRELLGI
;
A
#
# COMPACT_ATOMS: atom_id res chain seq x y z
N MET A 1 7.09 15.04 -27.08
CA MET A 1 6.26 16.20 -26.69
C MET A 1 5.40 16.65 -27.87
N ALA A 2 4.15 16.17 -27.92
CA ALA A 2 3.14 16.79 -28.78
C ALA A 2 2.95 18.25 -28.33
N ARG A 3 2.84 19.19 -29.28
CA ARG A 3 2.65 20.61 -28.95
C ARG A 3 1.28 20.79 -28.26
N ARG A 4 1.28 21.37 -27.06
CA ARG A 4 0.07 21.85 -26.40
C ARG A 4 -0.56 22.93 -27.29
N ASN A 5 -1.73 22.66 -27.85
CA ASN A 5 -2.41 23.61 -28.73
C ASN A 5 -3.24 24.65 -27.96
N LEU A 6 -3.49 24.42 -26.66
CA LEU A 6 -4.31 25.25 -25.78
C LEU A 6 -3.59 25.48 -24.44
N SER A 7 -3.93 26.58 -23.75
CA SER A 7 -3.58 26.77 -22.34
C SER A 7 -4.36 25.78 -21.45
N LEU A 8 -3.95 25.61 -20.19
CA LEU A 8 -4.65 24.72 -19.25
C LEU A 8 -6.11 25.20 -19.07
N SER A 9 -6.30 26.50 -18.88
CA SER A 9 -7.65 27.04 -18.68
C SER A 9 -8.53 26.93 -19.93
N ASP A 10 -7.97 27.14 -21.13
CA ASP A 10 -8.72 26.95 -22.38
C ASP A 10 -9.08 25.48 -22.62
N THR A 11 -8.19 24.56 -22.25
CA THR A 11 -8.44 23.11 -22.28
C THR A 11 -9.64 22.75 -21.41
N ILE A 12 -9.62 23.16 -20.13
CA ILE A 12 -10.70 22.86 -19.18
C ILE A 12 -12.02 23.51 -19.64
N ARG A 13 -12.02 24.79 -20.01
CA ARG A 13 -13.25 25.48 -20.45
C ARG A 13 -13.86 24.85 -21.69
N THR A 14 -13.03 24.47 -22.66
CA THR A 14 -13.49 23.83 -23.90
C THR A 14 -14.12 22.48 -23.61
N ALA A 15 -13.49 21.66 -22.76
CA ALA A 15 -14.02 20.36 -22.36
C ALA A 15 -15.35 20.50 -21.59
N LEU A 16 -15.41 21.38 -20.58
CA LEU A 16 -16.62 21.60 -19.78
C LEU A 16 -17.78 22.22 -20.58
N ALA A 17 -17.49 22.94 -21.67
CA ALA A 17 -18.51 23.49 -22.56
C ALA A 17 -19.14 22.42 -23.49
N ASN A 18 -18.52 21.25 -23.64
CA ASN A 18 -18.98 20.15 -24.47
C ASN A 18 -19.46 18.97 -23.62
N PRO A 19 -20.77 18.79 -23.39
CA PRO A 19 -21.32 17.74 -22.51
C PRO A 19 -20.98 16.30 -22.90
N GLY A 20 -20.48 16.07 -24.12
CA GLY A 20 -20.05 14.74 -24.59
C GLY A 20 -18.55 14.51 -24.55
N ALA A 21 -17.74 15.49 -24.15
CA ALA A 21 -16.28 15.36 -24.05
C ALA A 21 -15.87 14.87 -22.64
N SER A 22 -14.86 14.00 -22.58
CA SER A 22 -14.20 13.70 -21.30
C SER A 22 -13.30 14.86 -20.90
N LEU A 23 -13.45 15.37 -19.68
CA LEU A 23 -12.45 16.28 -19.12
C LEU A 23 -11.14 15.55 -18.83
N ALA A 24 -11.18 14.27 -18.43
CA ALA A 24 -9.97 13.49 -18.15
C ALA A 24 -9.13 13.30 -19.44
N GLU A 25 -9.74 12.85 -20.54
CA GLU A 25 -9.02 12.72 -21.83
C GLU A 25 -8.48 14.06 -22.32
N ALA A 26 -9.20 15.16 -22.09
CA ALA A 26 -8.72 16.49 -22.46
C ALA A 26 -7.51 16.94 -21.63
N LEU A 27 -7.37 16.42 -20.40
CA LEU A 27 -6.29 16.73 -19.47
C LEU A 27 -5.10 15.76 -19.55
N GLU A 28 -5.17 14.66 -20.29
CA GLU A 28 -4.06 13.72 -20.51
C GLU A 28 -2.73 14.42 -20.89
N PRO A 29 -2.70 15.46 -21.77
CA PRO A 29 -1.45 16.18 -22.09
C PRO A 29 -0.86 16.97 -20.91
N TRP A 30 -1.59 17.08 -19.81
CA TRP A 30 -1.24 17.82 -18.61
C TRP A 30 -0.90 16.93 -17.42
N GLU A 31 -1.15 15.62 -17.44
CA GLU A 31 -0.93 14.75 -16.26
C GLU A 31 0.53 14.77 -15.78
N ASP A 32 1.50 14.61 -16.69
CA ASP A 32 2.94 14.63 -16.37
C ASP A 32 3.57 16.02 -16.56
N THR A 33 2.76 17.07 -16.53
CA THR A 33 3.23 18.44 -16.74
C THR A 33 3.45 19.15 -15.43
N GLU A 34 4.68 19.63 -15.21
CA GLU A 34 4.97 20.60 -14.16
C GLU A 34 4.12 21.87 -14.37
N LEU A 35 3.30 22.21 -13.37
CA LEU A 35 2.47 23.41 -13.39
C LEU A 35 3.29 24.65 -13.00
N THR A 36 3.28 25.65 -13.88
CA THR A 36 3.86 26.96 -13.58
C THR A 36 2.90 27.79 -12.71
N LEU A 37 3.40 28.88 -12.10
CA LEU A 37 2.53 29.81 -11.36
C LEU A 37 1.38 30.32 -12.24
N ARG A 38 1.65 30.61 -13.51
CA ARG A 38 0.63 31.06 -14.45
C ARG A 38 -0.43 29.99 -14.69
N ASP A 39 -0.02 28.72 -14.86
CA ASP A 39 -0.97 27.62 -15.03
C ASP A 39 -1.87 27.47 -13.80
N ALA A 40 -1.28 27.58 -12.59
CA ALA A 40 -2.03 27.57 -11.33
C ALA A 40 -3.01 28.74 -11.20
N GLU A 41 -2.61 29.97 -11.56
CA GLU A 41 -3.49 31.14 -11.58
C GLU A 41 -4.69 30.95 -12.51
N GLU A 42 -4.40 30.49 -13.74
CA GLU A 42 -5.40 30.22 -14.77
C GLU A 42 -6.35 29.09 -14.33
N PHE A 43 -5.81 28.02 -13.74
CA PHE A 43 -6.59 26.90 -13.22
C PHE A 43 -7.52 27.32 -12.08
N VAL A 44 -7.02 28.05 -11.08
CA VAL A 44 -7.84 28.54 -9.96
C VAL A 44 -8.92 29.50 -10.44
N ALA A 45 -8.65 30.32 -11.48
CA ALA A 45 -9.68 31.15 -12.09
C ALA A 45 -10.81 30.29 -12.68
N VAL A 46 -10.48 29.20 -13.37
CA VAL A 46 -11.48 28.25 -13.89
C VAL A 46 -12.28 27.58 -12.78
N LEU A 47 -11.64 27.15 -11.68
CA LEU A 47 -12.36 26.59 -10.53
C LEU A 47 -13.39 27.57 -9.96
N ARG A 48 -13.03 28.86 -9.86
CA ARG A 48 -13.93 29.92 -9.37
C ARG A 48 -15.12 30.15 -10.29
N GLU A 49 -14.96 29.99 -11.60
CA GLU A 49 -16.03 30.11 -12.58
C GLU A 49 -17.08 28.98 -12.44
N GLN A 50 -16.72 27.85 -11.81
CA GLN A 50 -17.63 26.72 -11.65
C GLN A 50 -18.66 26.96 -10.54
N ALA A 51 -19.85 27.43 -10.93
CA ALA A 51 -21.00 27.60 -10.05
C ALA A 51 -22.01 26.43 -10.13
N ASP A 52 -22.10 25.74 -11.28
CA ASP A 52 -23.01 24.61 -11.49
C ASP A 52 -22.31 23.28 -11.18
N VAL A 53 -22.20 22.96 -9.88
CA VAL A 53 -21.50 21.75 -9.42
C VAL A 53 -22.10 20.47 -9.97
N LYS A 54 -23.39 20.45 -10.35
CA LYS A 54 -24.03 19.25 -10.89
C LYS A 54 -23.35 18.80 -12.18
N ARG A 55 -22.92 19.75 -13.03
CA ARG A 55 -22.16 19.43 -14.25
C ARG A 55 -20.82 18.78 -13.95
N LEU A 56 -20.21 19.11 -12.81
CA LEU A 56 -18.94 18.53 -12.40
C LEU A 56 -19.09 17.13 -11.79
N LEU A 57 -20.33 16.73 -11.46
CA LEU A 57 -20.67 15.44 -10.88
C LEU A 57 -21.35 14.50 -11.87
N THR A 58 -21.83 14.99 -13.01
CA THR A 58 -22.47 14.15 -14.03
C THR A 58 -21.42 13.22 -14.63
N PRO A 59 -21.56 11.89 -14.50
CA PRO A 59 -20.65 10.95 -15.14
C PRO A 59 -20.85 11.02 -16.65
N GLY A 60 -19.83 11.50 -17.36
CA GLY A 60 -19.64 11.30 -18.80
C GLY A 60 -18.65 10.15 -19.01
N ASN A 61 -17.61 10.38 -19.82
CA ASN A 61 -16.39 9.56 -19.85
C ASN A 61 -15.48 9.88 -18.62
N GLY A 62 -16.05 9.91 -17.40
CA GLY A 62 -15.40 10.32 -16.15
C GLY A 62 -16.16 11.41 -15.39
N VAL A 63 -15.72 11.72 -14.16
CA VAL A 63 -16.31 12.77 -13.30
C VAL A 63 -15.43 14.02 -13.30
N PRO A 64 -15.89 15.15 -13.89
CA PRO A 64 -15.02 16.33 -14.05
C PRO A 64 -14.44 16.88 -12.74
N LEU A 65 -15.18 16.82 -11.63
CA LEU A 65 -14.65 17.24 -10.32
C LEU A 65 -13.41 16.43 -9.92
N GLN A 66 -13.43 15.12 -10.18
CA GLN A 66 -12.29 14.24 -9.91
C GLN A 66 -11.07 14.63 -10.74
N ALA A 67 -11.25 14.80 -12.05
CA ALA A 67 -10.18 15.19 -12.96
C ALA A 67 -9.58 16.57 -12.60
N LEU A 68 -10.42 17.53 -12.18
CA LEU A 68 -9.94 18.83 -11.69
C LEU A 68 -9.16 18.68 -10.38
N ALA A 69 -9.63 17.86 -9.44
CA ALA A 69 -8.89 17.62 -8.20
C ALA A 69 -7.56 16.90 -8.45
N GLN A 70 -7.48 16.00 -9.44
CA GLN A 70 -6.24 15.31 -9.80
C GLN A 70 -5.14 16.25 -10.27
N LEU A 71 -5.45 17.38 -10.92
CA LEU A 71 -4.45 18.38 -11.33
C LEU A 71 -3.69 19.01 -10.14
N PHE A 72 -4.21 18.95 -8.91
CA PHE A 72 -3.48 19.39 -7.73
C PHE A 72 -2.33 18.44 -7.35
N GLN A 73 -2.27 17.22 -7.92
CA GLN A 73 -1.23 16.22 -7.68
C GLN A 73 -0.01 16.37 -8.57
N ASN A 74 -0.13 17.14 -9.66
CA ASN A 74 0.97 17.36 -10.58
C ASN A 74 2.18 17.95 -9.86
N GLU A 75 3.36 17.66 -10.39
CA GLU A 75 4.54 18.46 -10.08
C GLU A 75 4.23 19.94 -10.35
N ALA A 76 4.70 20.80 -9.48
CA ALA A 76 4.44 22.22 -9.57
C ALA A 76 5.62 22.97 -8.99
N THR A 77 5.92 24.13 -9.57
CA THR A 77 6.96 25.01 -9.00
C THR A 77 6.56 25.45 -7.60
N ASP A 78 7.53 25.80 -6.75
CA ASP A 78 7.25 26.27 -5.38
C ASP A 78 6.21 27.41 -5.32
N ASP A 79 6.25 28.33 -6.29
CA ASP A 79 5.29 29.43 -6.40
C ASP A 79 3.89 28.92 -6.77
N ALA A 80 3.78 27.98 -7.70
CA ALA A 80 2.51 27.36 -8.07
C ALA A 80 1.92 26.57 -6.89
N THR A 81 2.73 25.77 -6.19
CA THR A 81 2.31 25.01 -5.00
C THR A 81 1.79 25.92 -3.90
N ARG A 82 2.51 27.03 -3.60
CA ARG A 82 2.03 28.05 -2.64
C ARG A 82 0.72 28.68 -3.09
N PHE A 83 0.61 29.00 -4.39
CA PHE A 83 -0.61 29.61 -4.93
C PHE A 83 -1.81 28.65 -4.87
N LEU A 84 -1.63 27.39 -5.25
CA LEU A 84 -2.66 26.35 -5.15
C LEU A 84 -3.09 26.12 -3.71
N ARG A 85 -2.14 26.10 -2.76
CA ARG A 85 -2.45 26.06 -1.32
C ARG A 85 -3.33 27.24 -0.90
N ASP A 86 -2.88 28.45 -1.17
CA ASP A 86 -3.47 29.67 -0.60
C ASP A 86 -4.75 30.11 -1.33
N ARG A 87 -4.88 29.81 -2.63
CA ARG A 87 -5.97 30.28 -3.51
C ARG A 87 -6.75 29.16 -4.18
N GLY A 88 -6.15 27.99 -4.40
CA GLY A 88 -6.82 26.83 -4.98
C GLY A 88 -7.60 26.01 -3.95
N THR A 89 -7.02 25.69 -2.79
CA THR A 89 -7.73 24.91 -1.75
C THR A 89 -9.02 25.57 -1.27
N PRO A 90 -9.15 26.91 -1.14
CA PRO A 90 -10.45 27.52 -0.81
C PRO A 90 -11.52 27.26 -1.87
N GLU A 91 -11.14 27.21 -3.17
CA GLU A 91 -12.09 26.89 -4.24
C GLU A 91 -12.45 25.39 -4.23
N LEU A 92 -11.51 24.49 -3.89
CA LEU A 92 -11.82 23.08 -3.68
C LEU A 92 -12.80 22.87 -2.51
N VAL A 93 -12.59 23.56 -1.38
CA VAL A 93 -13.53 23.54 -0.24
C VAL A 93 -14.92 24.00 -0.68
N ARG A 94 -15.00 25.10 -1.44
CA ARG A 94 -16.28 25.60 -1.97
C ARG A 94 -16.96 24.58 -2.88
N LEU A 95 -16.21 23.96 -3.79
CA LEU A 95 -16.76 22.95 -4.71
C LEU A 95 -17.18 21.69 -3.97
N PHE A 96 -16.42 21.25 -2.97
CA PHE A 96 -16.80 20.15 -2.09
C PHE A 96 -18.11 20.42 -1.36
N ASP A 97 -18.25 21.60 -0.72
CA ASP A 97 -19.45 21.98 0.03
C ASP A 97 -20.70 21.98 -0.89
N LEU A 98 -20.54 22.43 -2.13
CA LEU A 98 -21.60 22.37 -3.14
C LEU A 98 -21.89 20.92 -3.59
N ALA A 99 -20.85 20.13 -3.83
CA ALA A 99 -20.95 18.79 -4.38
C ALA A 99 -21.55 17.79 -3.37
N ILE A 100 -21.11 17.83 -2.11
CA ILE A 100 -21.61 16.94 -1.06
C ILE A 100 -23.10 17.19 -0.78
N ALA A 101 -23.62 18.38 -1.05
CA ALA A 101 -25.05 18.68 -0.91
C ALA A 101 -25.90 18.02 -2.01
N VAL A 102 -25.31 17.53 -3.10
CA VAL A 102 -26.03 16.86 -4.20
C VAL A 102 -26.34 15.41 -3.80
N PRO A 103 -27.62 14.98 -3.84
CA PRO A 103 -27.99 13.58 -3.63
C PRO A 103 -27.39 12.68 -4.71
N GLY A 104 -26.78 11.56 -4.30
CA GLY A 104 -26.12 10.63 -5.22
C GLY A 104 -24.85 11.19 -5.87
N ALA A 105 -24.24 12.23 -5.28
CA ALA A 105 -22.89 12.66 -5.66
C ALA A 105 -21.93 11.46 -5.55
N ASP A 106 -21.10 11.32 -6.58
CA ASP A 106 -20.08 10.27 -6.63
C ASP A 106 -19.09 10.41 -5.46
N PRO A 107 -18.99 9.39 -4.58
CA PRO A 107 -18.02 9.40 -3.49
C PRO A 107 -16.59 9.55 -3.97
N GLU A 108 -16.19 8.90 -5.07
CA GLU A 108 -14.79 8.87 -5.53
C GLU A 108 -14.28 10.29 -5.87
N ALA A 109 -15.10 11.09 -6.54
CA ALA A 109 -14.79 12.48 -6.83
C ALA A 109 -14.63 13.33 -5.56
N LEU A 110 -15.50 13.14 -4.56
CA LEU A 110 -15.42 13.86 -3.29
C LEU A 110 -14.21 13.43 -2.46
N LEU A 111 -13.87 12.14 -2.45
CA LEU A 111 -12.71 11.62 -1.73
C LEU A 111 -11.38 12.01 -2.38
N THR A 112 -11.37 12.17 -3.70
CA THR A 112 -10.23 12.77 -4.42
C THR A 112 -10.01 14.22 -3.96
N VAL A 113 -11.08 14.99 -3.79
CA VAL A 113 -10.97 16.35 -3.19
C VAL A 113 -10.49 16.27 -1.75
N CYS A 114 -11.00 15.33 -0.92
CA CYS A 114 -10.52 15.13 0.45
C CYS A 114 -9.02 14.85 0.52
N LYS A 115 -8.50 13.99 -0.37
CA LYS A 115 -7.06 13.72 -0.49
C LYS A 115 -6.29 15.03 -0.72
N MET A 116 -6.75 15.88 -1.63
CA MET A 116 -6.06 17.15 -1.93
C MET A 116 -6.13 18.14 -0.78
N LEU A 117 -7.23 18.17 -0.04
CA LEU A 117 -7.35 18.98 1.17
C LEU A 117 -6.36 18.53 2.26
N ALA A 118 -6.09 17.23 2.36
CA ALA A 118 -5.06 16.68 3.24
C ALA A 118 -3.65 17.07 2.77
N VAL A 119 -3.31 16.79 1.50
CA VAL A 119 -1.98 17.08 0.90
C VAL A 119 -1.58 18.54 1.08
N TYR A 120 -2.52 19.47 0.87
CA TYR A 120 -2.26 20.91 1.00
C TYR A 120 -2.47 21.46 2.41
N VAL A 121 -2.68 20.60 3.41
CA VAL A 121 -2.81 20.98 4.83
C VAL A 121 -3.91 22.01 5.04
N SER A 122 -5.07 21.79 4.43
CA SER A 122 -6.18 22.75 4.48
C SER A 122 -6.92 22.68 5.82
N GLN A 123 -6.76 23.70 6.66
CA GLN A 123 -7.48 23.77 7.95
C GLN A 123 -9.01 23.74 7.78
N PRO A 124 -9.64 24.51 6.86
CA PRO A 124 -11.07 24.38 6.59
C PRO A 124 -11.43 23.02 5.99
N GLY A 125 -10.50 22.44 5.23
CA GLY A 125 -10.65 21.11 4.63
C GLY A 125 -10.79 20.00 5.66
N LEU A 126 -10.13 20.11 6.82
CA LEU A 126 -10.20 19.14 7.92
C LEU A 126 -11.65 18.78 8.30
N GLU A 127 -12.50 19.80 8.49
CA GLU A 127 -13.91 19.61 8.84
C GLU A 127 -14.70 18.92 7.73
N ARG A 128 -14.34 19.17 6.46
CA ARG A 128 -14.98 18.58 5.28
C ARG A 128 -14.59 17.13 5.13
N VAL A 129 -13.31 16.80 5.32
CA VAL A 129 -12.84 15.42 5.34
C VAL A 129 -13.56 14.64 6.44
N ALA A 130 -13.62 15.18 7.66
CA ALA A 130 -14.34 14.52 8.75
C ALA A 130 -15.85 14.33 8.46
N ALA A 131 -16.50 15.31 7.80
CA ALA A 131 -17.88 15.18 7.37
C ALA A 131 -18.06 14.11 6.28
N ALA A 132 -17.13 14.01 5.32
CA ALA A 132 -17.15 12.97 4.29
C ALA A 132 -17.01 11.57 4.90
N VAL A 133 -16.14 11.38 5.91
CA VAL A 133 -15.99 10.09 6.62
C VAL A 133 -17.33 9.58 7.15
N ARG A 134 -18.20 10.48 7.65
CA ARG A 134 -19.52 10.10 8.16
C ARG A 134 -20.52 9.79 7.06
N ARG A 135 -20.34 10.37 5.88
CA ARG A 135 -21.28 10.25 4.78
C ARG A 135 -20.99 9.03 3.90
N PHE A 136 -19.72 8.71 3.72
CA PHE A 136 -19.27 7.65 2.82
C PHE A 136 -18.36 6.67 3.57
N PRO A 137 -18.82 6.04 4.66
CA PRO A 137 -17.93 5.29 5.54
C PRO A 137 -17.33 4.02 4.91
N ASP A 138 -17.91 3.50 3.81
CA ASP A 138 -17.54 2.21 3.22
C ASP A 138 -16.63 2.31 1.98
N GLU A 139 -15.97 3.47 1.79
CA GLU A 139 -15.17 3.72 0.58
C GLU A 139 -13.69 3.36 0.79
N TYR A 140 -13.13 2.53 -0.11
CA TYR A 140 -11.73 2.10 -0.04
C TYR A 140 -10.72 3.26 -0.07
N MET A 141 -11.10 4.38 -0.70
CA MET A 141 -10.28 5.60 -0.80
C MET A 141 -9.92 6.21 0.56
N TRP A 142 -10.56 5.80 1.66
CA TRP A 142 -10.15 6.23 3.01
C TRP A 142 -8.73 5.80 3.38
N GLU A 143 -8.26 4.65 2.91
CA GLU A 143 -6.87 4.22 3.11
C GLU A 143 -5.90 5.24 2.50
N VAL A 144 -6.20 5.72 1.30
CA VAL A 144 -5.39 6.73 0.59
C VAL A 144 -5.46 8.09 1.31
N VAL A 145 -6.67 8.55 1.67
CA VAL A 145 -6.83 9.86 2.32
C VAL A 145 -6.18 9.87 3.69
N PHE A 146 -6.36 8.83 4.50
CA PHE A 146 -5.75 8.74 5.83
C PHE A 146 -4.26 8.45 5.77
N GLY A 147 -3.78 7.77 4.74
CA GLY A 147 -2.35 7.60 4.45
C GLY A 147 -1.62 8.94 4.36
N VAL A 148 -2.22 9.97 3.74
CA VAL A 148 -1.64 11.33 3.70
C VAL A 148 -1.53 11.94 5.11
N TYR A 149 -2.53 11.73 5.98
CA TYR A 149 -2.45 12.19 7.37
C TYR A 149 -1.45 11.38 8.21
N ALA A 150 -1.15 10.15 7.82
CA ALA A 150 -0.22 9.26 8.50
C ALA A 150 1.26 9.53 8.13
N GLU A 151 1.51 10.35 7.11
CA GLU A 151 2.86 10.79 6.76
C GLU A 151 3.55 11.49 7.94
N ASP A 152 4.86 11.22 8.10
CA ASP A 152 5.63 11.75 9.21
C ASP A 152 5.62 13.29 9.22
N GLY A 153 5.27 13.87 10.36
CA GLY A 153 5.18 15.32 10.54
C GLY A 153 3.94 16.00 9.97
N HIS A 154 2.90 15.28 9.50
CA HIS A 154 1.67 15.92 9.02
C HIS A 154 1.02 16.78 10.13
N PRO A 155 0.92 18.11 9.96
CA PRO A 155 0.66 19.02 11.09
C PRO A 155 -0.79 18.99 11.60
N LEU A 156 -1.72 18.40 10.84
CA LEU A 156 -3.13 18.30 11.22
C LEU A 156 -3.54 16.92 11.76
N VAL A 157 -2.63 15.94 11.85
CA VAL A 157 -3.00 14.56 12.21
C VAL A 157 -3.68 14.46 13.59
N GLY A 158 -3.15 15.17 14.59
CA GLY A 158 -3.74 15.18 15.94
C GLY A 158 -5.15 15.79 15.95
N ALA A 159 -5.32 16.94 15.30
CA ALA A 159 -6.63 17.60 15.19
C ALA A 159 -7.63 16.75 14.40
N PHE A 160 -7.18 16.02 13.38
CA PHE A 160 -8.01 15.13 12.59
C PHE A 160 -8.51 13.93 13.43
N ILE A 161 -7.59 13.28 14.15
CA ILE A 161 -7.93 12.18 15.06
C ILE A 161 -8.92 12.64 16.13
N ASP A 162 -8.70 13.82 16.71
CA ASP A 162 -9.63 14.37 17.71
C ASP A 162 -11.02 14.65 17.15
N GLN A 163 -11.14 14.98 15.86
CA GLN A 163 -12.44 15.19 15.22
C GLN A 163 -13.18 13.87 14.91
N LEU A 164 -12.45 12.78 14.70
CA LEU A 164 -13.01 11.47 14.37
C LEU A 164 -13.19 10.54 15.56
N ARG A 165 -12.60 10.83 16.73
CA ARG A 165 -12.66 9.95 17.90
C ARG A 165 -14.08 9.71 18.43
N GLU A 166 -14.99 10.68 18.29
CA GLU A 166 -16.34 10.61 18.86
C GLU A 166 -17.41 11.15 17.90
N PRO A 167 -18.34 10.30 17.39
CA PRO A 167 -18.31 8.83 17.47
C PRO A 167 -17.14 8.24 16.66
N LEU A 168 -16.70 6.99 16.86
CA LEU A 168 -15.74 6.38 15.93
C LEU A 168 -16.33 6.27 14.51
N PRO A 169 -15.52 6.33 13.42
CA PRO A 169 -16.00 6.04 12.06
C PRO A 169 -16.64 4.65 11.96
N SER A 170 -17.47 4.36 10.96
CA SER A 170 -18.03 3.02 10.72
C SER A 170 -17.42 2.37 9.48
N ASP A 171 -17.78 1.11 9.22
CA ASP A 171 -17.45 0.38 7.98
C ASP A 171 -15.95 0.40 7.66
N PHE A 172 -15.56 0.43 6.38
CA PHE A 172 -14.15 0.43 5.99
C PHE A 172 -13.35 1.61 6.57
N ALA A 173 -13.95 2.80 6.70
CA ALA A 173 -13.32 3.98 7.30
C ALA A 173 -12.90 3.74 8.76
N ALA A 174 -13.57 2.84 9.49
CA ALA A 174 -13.16 2.48 10.84
C ALA A 174 -11.80 1.77 10.87
N VAL A 175 -11.53 0.90 9.89
CA VAL A 175 -10.26 0.16 9.78
C VAL A 175 -9.15 1.13 9.36
N ALA A 176 -9.37 1.90 8.30
CA ALA A 176 -8.38 2.91 7.88
C ALA A 176 -8.06 3.90 9.01
N PHE A 177 -9.07 4.30 9.80
CA PHE A 177 -8.88 5.21 10.93
C PHE A 177 -8.06 4.56 12.06
N LEU A 178 -8.20 3.24 12.26
CA LEU A 178 -7.40 2.48 13.20
C LEU A 178 -5.92 2.49 12.79
N ASP A 179 -5.61 2.29 11.51
CA ASP A 179 -4.22 2.32 11.02
C ASP A 179 -3.58 3.70 11.16
N LEU A 180 -4.34 4.77 10.89
CA LEU A 180 -3.91 6.13 11.16
C LEU A 180 -3.63 6.33 12.66
N ALA A 181 -4.53 5.89 13.54
CA ALA A 181 -4.39 6.01 14.98
C ALA A 181 -3.19 5.22 15.52
N ASN A 182 -2.96 4.01 15.01
CA ASN A 182 -1.81 3.16 15.34
C ASN A 182 -0.50 3.85 14.96
N THR A 183 -0.44 4.42 13.76
CA THR A 183 0.75 5.16 13.28
C THR A 183 1.01 6.40 14.11
N ALA A 184 -0.03 7.21 14.37
CA ALA A 184 0.08 8.39 15.22
C ALA A 184 0.49 8.05 16.67
N ALA A 185 0.03 6.91 17.20
CA ALA A 185 0.39 6.47 18.55
C ALA A 185 1.84 5.96 18.62
N ARG A 186 2.33 5.25 17.60
CA ARG A 186 3.75 4.86 17.46
C ARG A 186 4.66 6.08 17.37
N GLY A 187 4.25 7.11 16.63
CA GLY A 187 4.96 8.38 16.51
C GLY A 187 4.86 9.29 17.75
N GLY A 188 4.05 8.91 18.75
CA GLY A 188 3.82 9.72 19.95
C GLY A 188 3.02 11.01 19.70
N THR A 189 2.33 11.12 18.56
CA THR A 189 1.54 12.30 18.19
C THR A 189 0.21 12.37 18.94
N VAL A 190 -0.32 11.22 19.38
CA VAL A 190 -1.52 11.15 20.21
C VAL A 190 -1.20 10.66 21.62
N THR A 191 -1.85 11.25 22.61
CA THR A 191 -1.66 10.90 24.04
C THR A 191 -2.61 9.81 24.52
N ALA A 192 -3.75 9.65 23.83
CA ALA A 192 -4.75 8.63 24.11
C ALA A 192 -5.24 8.03 22.79
N HIS A 193 -5.21 6.71 22.69
CA HIS A 193 -5.65 6.01 21.50
C HIS A 193 -7.18 6.12 21.35
N PRO A 194 -7.73 6.53 20.19
CA PRO A 194 -9.17 6.74 20.03
C PRO A 194 -9.99 5.45 20.22
N PHE A 195 -9.40 4.28 20.00
CA PHE A 195 -10.03 2.98 20.25
C PHE A 195 -9.90 2.48 21.71
N ASP A 196 -9.21 3.21 22.60
CA ASP A 196 -9.19 2.88 24.05
C ASP A 196 -10.45 3.38 24.76
N THR A 197 -11.60 2.95 24.25
CA THR A 197 -12.94 3.24 24.76
C THR A 197 -13.77 1.95 24.75
N ALA A 198 -14.88 1.90 25.48
CA ALA A 198 -15.73 0.70 25.51
C ALA A 198 -16.26 0.30 24.12
N GLU A 199 -16.54 1.29 23.24
CA GLU A 199 -16.97 1.02 21.86
C GLU A 199 -15.79 0.56 20.99
N GLY A 200 -14.63 1.22 21.13
CA GLY A 200 -13.42 0.80 20.43
C GLY A 200 -12.99 -0.62 20.79
N HIS A 201 -13.02 -0.98 22.09
CA HIS A 201 -12.69 -2.32 22.56
C HIS A 201 -13.59 -3.40 21.96
N LYS A 202 -14.91 -3.16 21.90
CA LYS A 202 -15.85 -4.10 21.26
C LYS A 202 -15.55 -4.30 19.78
N ARG A 203 -15.13 -3.25 19.09
CA ARG A 203 -14.80 -3.34 17.67
C ARG A 203 -13.49 -4.08 17.44
N LEU A 204 -12.47 -3.80 18.25
CA LEU A 204 -11.21 -4.56 18.24
C LEU A 204 -11.48 -6.05 18.54
N GLU A 205 -12.32 -6.35 19.52
CA GLU A 205 -12.74 -7.72 19.83
C GLU A 205 -13.43 -8.39 18.65
N ALA A 206 -14.35 -7.70 17.97
CA ALA A 206 -15.04 -8.23 16.80
C ALA A 206 -14.07 -8.55 15.65
N TRP A 207 -13.13 -7.66 15.34
CA TRP A 207 -12.12 -7.91 14.31
C TRP A 207 -11.16 -9.04 14.68
N LEU A 208 -10.71 -9.11 15.94
CA LEU A 208 -9.82 -10.17 16.41
C LEU A 208 -10.50 -11.53 16.57
N ALA A 209 -11.83 -11.57 16.63
CA ALA A 209 -12.60 -12.81 16.70
C ALA A 209 -13.08 -13.28 15.30
N ASP A 210 -12.88 -12.47 14.26
CA ASP A 210 -13.27 -12.82 12.91
C ASP A 210 -12.35 -13.93 12.37
N SER A 211 -12.94 -14.97 11.80
CA SER A 211 -12.22 -16.09 11.21
C SER A 211 -12.26 -16.06 9.68
N ASP A 212 -12.91 -15.06 9.08
CA ASP A 212 -12.94 -14.86 7.64
C ASP A 212 -11.60 -14.31 7.15
N ALA A 213 -10.97 -15.03 6.22
CA ALA A 213 -9.66 -14.69 5.69
C ALA A 213 -9.66 -13.34 4.96
N ASP A 214 -10.79 -12.96 4.37
CA ASP A 214 -10.95 -11.66 3.69
C ASP A 214 -10.85 -10.47 4.66
N ASN A 215 -11.08 -10.71 5.97
CA ASN A 215 -11.05 -9.69 7.02
C ASN A 215 -9.79 -9.75 7.92
N PHE A 216 -8.82 -10.64 7.64
CA PHE A 216 -7.62 -10.78 8.48
C PHE A 216 -6.77 -9.51 8.55
N SER A 217 -6.80 -8.68 7.50
CA SER A 217 -6.16 -7.36 7.54
C SER A 217 -6.72 -6.48 8.67
N TYR A 218 -8.02 -6.58 8.97
CA TYR A 218 -8.67 -5.79 10.03
C TYR A 218 -8.23 -6.28 11.41
N ALA A 219 -8.15 -7.60 11.59
CA ALA A 219 -7.62 -8.23 12.78
C ALA A 219 -6.14 -7.83 13.01
N ARG A 220 -5.36 -7.71 11.94
CA ARG A 220 -3.95 -7.29 12.00
C ARG A 220 -3.84 -5.85 12.50
N SER A 221 -4.61 -4.93 11.93
CA SER A 221 -4.71 -3.54 12.41
C SER A 221 -5.16 -3.46 13.88
N ALA A 222 -6.08 -4.33 14.30
CA ALA A 222 -6.54 -4.42 15.69
C ALA A 222 -5.44 -4.92 16.64
N ALA A 223 -4.65 -5.91 16.23
CA ALA A 223 -3.51 -6.40 17.00
C ALA A 223 -2.41 -5.33 17.16
N ALA A 224 -2.15 -4.55 16.12
CA ALA A 224 -1.19 -3.43 16.17
C ALA A 224 -1.59 -2.32 17.16
N ALA A 225 -2.90 -2.18 17.48
CA ALA A 225 -3.39 -1.20 18.45
C ALA A 225 -3.13 -1.58 19.91
N LEU A 226 -2.90 -2.87 20.20
CA LEU A 226 -2.81 -3.42 21.55
C LEU A 226 -1.82 -2.72 22.50
N PRO A 227 -0.64 -2.21 22.07
CA PRO A 227 0.28 -1.50 22.96
C PRO A 227 -0.33 -0.24 23.59
N PHE A 228 -1.30 0.36 22.89
CA PHE A 228 -1.92 1.65 23.21
C PHE A 228 -3.27 1.50 23.94
N ILE A 229 -3.76 0.28 24.12
CA ILE A 229 -4.99 -0.02 24.84
C ILE A 229 -4.72 -0.18 26.34
N SER A 230 -5.65 0.31 27.16
CA SER A 230 -5.61 0.19 28.61
C SER A 230 -5.48 -1.26 29.07
N VAL A 231 -4.76 -1.46 30.18
CA VAL A 231 -4.41 -2.80 30.70
C VAL A 231 -5.64 -3.68 30.92
N ALA A 232 -6.77 -3.10 31.32
CA ALA A 232 -8.00 -3.82 31.62
C ALA A 232 -8.55 -4.58 30.40
N ALA A 233 -8.57 -3.95 29.22
CA ALA A 233 -9.07 -4.58 28.00
C ALA A 233 -7.96 -5.33 27.24
N ARG A 234 -6.72 -4.81 27.29
CA ARG A 234 -5.60 -5.33 26.50
C ARG A 234 -5.36 -6.82 26.70
N ASN A 235 -5.39 -7.32 27.93
CA ASN A 235 -5.07 -8.74 28.18
C ASN A 235 -6.04 -9.69 27.46
N THR A 236 -7.33 -9.37 27.44
CA THR A 236 -8.34 -10.16 26.73
C THR A 236 -8.14 -10.08 25.22
N LEU A 237 -7.92 -8.87 24.70
CA LEU A 237 -7.70 -8.66 23.26
C LEU A 237 -6.39 -9.32 22.77
N THR A 238 -5.32 -9.26 23.56
CA THR A 238 -4.07 -9.96 23.26
C THR A 238 -4.26 -11.48 23.23
N ALA A 239 -5.07 -12.04 24.13
CA ALA A 239 -5.36 -13.47 24.10
C ALA A 239 -6.08 -13.86 22.80
N LEU A 240 -7.10 -13.10 22.39
CA LEU A 240 -7.79 -13.30 21.11
C LEU A 240 -6.84 -13.24 19.93
N ALA A 241 -5.99 -12.20 19.87
CA ALA A 241 -5.04 -12.01 18.78
C ALA A 241 -3.97 -13.12 18.71
N MET A 242 -3.53 -13.64 19.86
CA MET A 242 -2.58 -14.77 19.91
C MET A 242 -3.21 -16.12 19.54
N ASP A 243 -4.53 -16.27 19.69
CA ASP A 243 -5.30 -17.47 19.32
C ASP A 243 -5.89 -17.37 17.89
N HIS A 244 -5.65 -16.26 17.18
CA HIS A 244 -6.19 -15.99 15.85
C HIS A 244 -5.67 -16.98 14.80
N PRO A 245 -6.45 -17.41 13.79
CA PRO A 245 -6.00 -18.36 12.76
C PRO A 245 -4.85 -17.86 11.88
N ASP A 246 -4.79 -16.55 11.63
CA ASP A 246 -3.70 -15.93 10.87
C ASP A 246 -2.43 -15.70 11.70
N VAL A 247 -1.30 -16.15 11.17
CA VAL A 247 0.02 -16.00 11.82
C VAL A 247 0.48 -14.55 11.82
N GLY A 248 0.10 -13.74 10.81
CA GLY A 248 0.40 -12.31 10.77
C GLY A 248 -0.23 -11.57 11.95
N VAL A 249 -1.50 -11.85 12.26
CA VAL A 249 -2.19 -11.31 13.45
C VAL A 249 -1.50 -11.73 14.74
N GLN A 250 -1.13 -13.01 14.88
CA GLN A 250 -0.38 -13.50 16.05
C GLN A 250 0.98 -12.80 16.19
N MET A 251 1.64 -12.51 15.06
CA MET A 251 2.94 -11.84 15.01
C MET A 251 2.83 -10.38 15.47
N GLU A 252 1.85 -9.63 14.98
CA GLU A 252 1.56 -8.27 15.48
C GLU A 252 1.24 -8.27 16.98
N ALA A 253 0.43 -9.23 17.44
CA ALA A 253 0.11 -9.37 18.86
C ALA A 253 1.36 -9.67 19.71
N ALA A 254 2.26 -10.50 19.20
CA ALA A 254 3.53 -10.80 19.84
C ALA A 254 4.45 -9.58 19.90
N GLN A 255 4.56 -8.81 18.82
CA GLN A 255 5.28 -7.54 18.80
C GLN A 255 4.68 -6.55 19.81
N ALA A 256 3.35 -6.44 19.84
CA ALA A 256 2.65 -5.56 20.77
C ALA A 256 2.87 -5.93 22.24
N GLY A 257 2.85 -7.22 22.57
CA GLY A 257 3.18 -7.71 23.90
C GLY A 257 4.64 -7.44 24.26
N ALA A 258 5.55 -7.61 23.30
CA ALA A 258 6.98 -7.43 23.48
C ALA A 258 7.39 -5.96 23.67
N SER A 259 6.78 -5.01 22.95
CA SER A 259 7.04 -3.56 23.11
C SER A 259 6.70 -3.05 24.52
N ARG A 260 5.85 -3.79 25.24
CA ARG A 260 5.47 -3.55 26.64
C ARG A 260 6.32 -4.33 27.65
N GLY A 261 7.40 -4.98 27.21
CA GLY A 261 8.32 -5.76 28.04
C GLY A 261 7.94 -7.23 28.21
N GLY A 262 6.94 -7.74 27.49
CA GLY A 262 6.53 -9.14 27.56
C GLY A 262 7.54 -10.08 26.89
N THR A 263 8.03 -11.08 27.62
CA THR A 263 9.01 -12.06 27.09
C THR A 263 8.38 -13.15 26.22
N ALA A 264 7.09 -13.45 26.41
CA ALA A 264 6.37 -14.44 25.62
C ALA A 264 6.31 -14.03 24.14
N GLY A 265 6.01 -12.76 23.85
CA GLY A 265 6.02 -12.21 22.48
C GLY A 265 7.38 -12.33 21.81
N LEU A 266 8.46 -11.97 22.52
CA LEU A 266 9.83 -12.13 22.03
C LEU A 266 10.19 -13.59 21.72
N THR A 267 9.73 -14.52 22.57
CA THR A 267 9.97 -15.96 22.38
C THR A 267 9.22 -16.47 21.16
N PHE A 268 7.98 -16.01 20.97
CA PHE A 268 7.17 -16.34 19.79
C PHE A 268 7.80 -15.81 18.50
N LEU A 269 8.20 -14.53 18.47
CA LEU A 269 8.87 -13.93 17.31
C LEU A 269 10.19 -14.65 16.98
N ALA A 270 11.03 -14.94 17.99
CA ALA A 270 12.27 -15.69 17.78
C ALA A 270 12.04 -17.08 17.18
N ARG A 271 10.96 -17.76 17.57
CA ARG A 271 10.55 -19.04 16.96
C ARG A 271 10.12 -18.86 15.51
N LEU A 272 9.38 -17.79 15.18
CA LEU A 272 8.98 -17.51 13.80
C LEU A 272 10.17 -17.14 12.90
N CYS A 273 11.26 -16.63 13.45
CA CYS A 273 12.51 -16.47 12.69
C CYS A 273 13.08 -17.79 12.16
N GLU A 274 12.71 -18.94 12.74
CA GLU A 274 13.13 -20.28 12.29
C GLU A 274 12.16 -20.89 11.26
N ASP A 275 11.09 -20.19 10.89
CA ASP A 275 10.17 -20.60 9.83
C ASP A 275 10.37 -19.69 8.60
N PRO A 276 10.85 -20.20 7.45
CA PRO A 276 11.17 -19.36 6.30
C PRO A 276 9.96 -18.55 5.80
N ARG A 277 8.74 -19.05 5.99
CA ARG A 277 7.49 -18.38 5.57
C ARG A 277 7.26 -17.05 6.28
N TYR A 278 7.82 -16.90 7.47
CA TYR A 278 7.56 -15.77 8.38
C TYR A 278 8.84 -15.11 8.88
N SER A 279 10.02 -15.62 8.50
CA SER A 279 11.28 -15.28 9.13
C SER A 279 11.63 -13.80 8.95
N LEU A 280 11.53 -13.26 7.74
CA LEU A 280 11.90 -11.86 7.48
C LEU A 280 11.02 -10.88 8.27
N ALA A 281 9.70 -11.09 8.27
CA ALA A 281 8.77 -10.27 9.05
C ALA A 281 9.04 -10.37 10.56
N ALA A 282 9.24 -11.58 11.10
CA ALA A 282 9.55 -11.78 12.51
C ALA A 282 10.90 -11.15 12.91
N GLN A 283 11.91 -11.25 12.06
CA GLN A 283 13.20 -10.58 12.24
C GLN A 283 13.04 -9.06 12.26
N GLN A 284 12.23 -8.49 11.35
CA GLN A 284 11.96 -7.06 11.33
C GLN A 284 11.32 -6.59 12.64
N HIS A 285 10.30 -7.29 13.14
CA HIS A 285 9.71 -6.95 14.43
C HIS A 285 10.71 -7.03 15.59
N LEU A 286 11.60 -8.02 15.61
CA LEU A 286 12.66 -8.09 16.62
C LEU A 286 13.64 -6.92 16.49
N ARG A 287 13.96 -6.45 15.27
CA ARG A 287 14.80 -5.26 15.06
C ARG A 287 14.10 -3.99 15.52
N ASP A 288 12.82 -3.82 15.19
CA ASP A 288 12.01 -2.67 15.61
C ASP A 288 11.88 -2.55 17.14
N LEU A 289 11.99 -3.68 17.84
CA LEU A 289 12.00 -3.76 19.30
C LEU A 289 13.39 -3.58 19.92
N ASP A 290 14.41 -3.28 19.13
CA ASP A 290 15.84 -3.28 19.52
C ASP A 290 16.31 -4.63 20.09
N ARG A 291 15.71 -5.74 19.64
CA ARG A 291 15.96 -7.12 20.10
C ARG A 291 16.54 -8.03 19.03
N ALA A 292 17.36 -7.49 18.14
CA ALA A 292 18.12 -8.28 17.16
C ALA A 292 18.99 -9.37 17.82
N ASP A 293 19.34 -9.22 19.11
CA ASP A 293 20.01 -10.25 19.94
C ASP A 293 19.25 -11.58 20.02
N ARG A 294 17.95 -11.57 19.69
CA ARG A 294 17.07 -12.74 19.74
C ARG A 294 16.85 -13.43 18.41
N ILE A 295 17.39 -12.88 17.31
CA ILE A 295 17.34 -13.54 16.02
C ILE A 295 18.24 -14.79 16.09
N PRO A 296 17.73 -15.99 15.83
CA PRO A 296 18.51 -17.22 15.88
C PRO A 296 19.55 -17.24 14.75
N PRO A 297 20.75 -17.82 14.96
CA PRO A 297 21.78 -17.90 13.93
C PRO A 297 21.34 -18.60 12.64
N THR A 298 20.40 -19.56 12.75
CA THR A 298 19.79 -20.26 11.61
C THR A 298 19.14 -19.32 10.61
N ALA A 299 18.57 -18.20 11.09
CA ALA A 299 17.95 -17.19 10.23
C ALA A 299 18.96 -16.43 9.35
N ALA A 300 20.26 -16.54 9.64
CA ALA A 300 21.35 -15.95 8.87
C ALA A 300 22.13 -17.01 8.07
N GLU A 301 21.68 -18.27 8.04
CA GLU A 301 22.27 -19.27 7.15
C GLU A 301 21.87 -18.97 5.70
N PRO A 302 22.80 -18.93 4.73
CA PRO A 302 22.49 -18.44 3.38
C PRO A 302 21.34 -19.16 2.67
N ASP A 303 21.25 -20.48 2.83
CA ASP A 303 20.19 -21.28 2.20
C ASP A 303 18.83 -21.02 2.84
N PHE A 304 18.79 -20.80 4.16
CA PHE A 304 17.57 -20.45 4.89
C PHE A 304 17.13 -19.01 4.57
N GLU A 305 18.08 -18.07 4.52
CA GLU A 305 17.81 -16.69 4.12
C GLU A 305 17.23 -16.63 2.70
N ALA A 306 17.79 -17.40 1.76
CA ALA A 306 17.25 -17.51 0.41
C ALA A 306 15.80 -18.02 0.40
N GLN A 307 15.49 -19.06 1.19
CA GLN A 307 14.11 -19.53 1.36
C GLN A 307 13.19 -18.44 1.91
N ALA A 308 13.63 -17.72 2.94
CA ALA A 308 12.83 -16.67 3.56
C ALA A 308 12.56 -15.49 2.61
N VAL A 309 13.57 -15.08 1.82
CA VAL A 309 13.42 -14.04 0.78
C VAL A 309 12.42 -14.46 -0.29
N MET A 310 12.44 -15.72 -0.73
CA MET A 310 11.47 -16.20 -1.71
C MET A 310 10.06 -16.32 -1.12
N CYS A 311 9.93 -16.75 0.13
CA CYS A 311 8.63 -16.76 0.81
C CYS A 311 8.02 -15.36 0.91
N ASP A 312 8.83 -14.36 1.27
CA ASP A 312 8.41 -12.95 1.34
C ASP A 312 8.03 -12.41 -0.04
N TRP A 313 8.84 -12.68 -1.07
CA TRP A 313 8.52 -12.32 -2.46
C TRP A 313 7.17 -12.87 -2.90
N LEU A 314 6.96 -14.18 -2.72
CA LEU A 314 5.74 -14.86 -3.13
C LEU A 314 4.50 -14.38 -2.36
N ALA A 315 4.68 -13.87 -1.14
CA ALA A 315 3.60 -13.31 -0.33
C ALA A 315 3.15 -11.90 -0.78
N HIS A 316 3.86 -11.24 -1.70
CA HIS A 316 3.44 -9.95 -2.23
C HIS A 316 2.07 -10.02 -2.94
N ALA A 317 1.34 -8.90 -2.91
CA ALA A 317 0.01 -8.80 -3.51
C ALA A 317 0.00 -8.96 -5.05
N GLY A 318 1.14 -8.72 -5.71
CA GLY A 318 1.31 -8.97 -7.15
C GLY A 318 1.56 -10.43 -7.50
N GLU A 319 1.72 -11.31 -6.51
CA GLU A 319 2.08 -12.72 -6.66
C GLU A 319 0.95 -13.64 -6.14
N PHE A 320 1.10 -14.24 -4.95
CA PHE A 320 0.13 -15.20 -4.38
C PHE A 320 -0.59 -14.68 -3.13
N THR A 321 -0.35 -13.43 -2.72
CA THR A 321 -0.96 -12.78 -1.53
C THR A 321 -0.75 -13.51 -0.19
N GLY A 322 0.17 -14.49 -0.14
CA GLY A 322 0.55 -15.22 1.07
C GLY A 322 1.75 -16.14 0.81
N PRO A 323 2.44 -16.62 1.85
CA PRO A 323 3.60 -17.49 1.68
C PRO A 323 3.19 -18.90 1.22
N PRO A 324 4.09 -19.65 0.56
CA PRO A 324 3.81 -21.02 0.14
C PRO A 324 3.58 -21.95 1.34
N THR A 325 2.81 -23.02 1.13
CA THR A 325 2.60 -24.08 2.13
C THR A 325 3.90 -24.83 2.42
N HIS A 326 4.74 -25.00 1.40
CA HIS A 326 6.05 -25.64 1.51
C HIS A 326 7.08 -24.94 0.62
N ILE A 327 8.32 -24.84 1.10
CA ILE A 327 9.47 -24.37 0.33
C ILE A 327 10.68 -25.26 0.62
N GLU A 328 11.45 -25.59 -0.41
CA GLU A 328 12.69 -26.36 -0.29
C GLU A 328 13.76 -25.85 -1.26
N LEU A 329 15.03 -26.08 -0.91
CA LEU A 329 16.15 -25.79 -1.81
C LEU A 329 16.19 -26.84 -2.93
N PHE A 330 16.05 -26.37 -4.17
CA PHE A 330 16.07 -27.22 -5.36
C PHE A 330 17.48 -27.36 -5.96
N ASP A 331 18.19 -26.23 -6.12
CA ASP A 331 19.57 -26.19 -6.60
C ASP A 331 20.27 -24.92 -6.10
N THR A 332 21.60 -24.93 -6.01
CA THR A 332 22.37 -23.73 -5.68
C THR A 332 23.73 -23.76 -6.36
N ARG A 333 24.14 -22.64 -6.97
CA ARG A 333 25.39 -22.53 -7.74
C ARG A 333 26.03 -21.16 -7.61
N GLU A 334 27.35 -21.13 -7.73
CA GLU A 334 28.09 -19.89 -7.99
C GLU A 334 28.29 -19.74 -9.51
N LEU A 335 27.68 -18.73 -10.11
CA LEU A 335 27.69 -18.48 -11.55
C LEU A 335 28.31 -17.12 -11.87
N ASN A 336 28.86 -16.97 -13.08
CA ASN A 336 29.10 -15.63 -13.66
C ASN A 336 27.74 -15.08 -14.09
N TRP A 337 27.16 -14.19 -13.29
CA TRP A 337 25.82 -13.66 -13.52
C TRP A 337 25.88 -12.47 -14.47
N VAL A 338 25.46 -12.69 -15.72
CA VAL A 338 25.56 -11.69 -16.79
C VAL A 338 24.87 -10.36 -16.45
N PRO A 339 23.65 -10.32 -15.87
CA PRO A 339 22.96 -9.07 -15.54
C PRO A 339 23.81 -8.10 -14.71
N THR A 340 24.51 -8.61 -13.70
CA THR A 340 25.31 -7.80 -12.76
C THR A 340 26.83 -7.82 -13.05
N ASP A 341 27.26 -8.60 -14.04
CA ASP A 341 28.67 -8.76 -14.48
C ASP A 341 29.63 -9.18 -13.35
N ASP A 342 29.16 -10.06 -12.46
CA ASP A 342 29.94 -10.56 -11.32
C ASP A 342 29.72 -12.06 -11.06
N ARG A 343 30.60 -12.65 -10.23
CA ARG A 343 30.41 -14.01 -9.72
C ARG A 343 29.54 -13.96 -8.47
N ARG A 344 28.40 -14.63 -8.51
CA ARG A 344 27.47 -14.65 -7.38
C ARG A 344 26.88 -16.01 -7.12
N GLN A 345 26.52 -16.25 -5.86
CA GLN A 345 25.72 -17.39 -5.46
C GLN A 345 24.26 -17.14 -5.83
N VAL A 346 23.62 -18.13 -6.44
CA VAL A 346 22.19 -18.13 -6.78
C VAL A 346 21.53 -19.41 -6.28
N TRP A 347 20.31 -19.28 -5.79
CA TRP A 347 19.50 -20.36 -5.23
C TRP A 347 18.24 -20.53 -6.05
N LEU A 348 17.96 -21.77 -6.47
CA LEU A 348 16.66 -22.17 -6.98
C LEU A 348 15.87 -22.84 -5.87
N LEU A 349 14.64 -22.39 -5.71
CA LEU A 349 13.76 -22.79 -4.62
C LEU A 349 12.49 -23.35 -5.22
N ARG A 350 12.13 -24.55 -4.78
CA ARG A 350 10.86 -25.16 -5.15
C ARG A 350 9.83 -24.81 -4.10
N TYR A 351 8.70 -24.28 -4.54
CA TYR A 351 7.61 -23.87 -3.66
C TYR A 351 6.30 -24.57 -4.05
N THR A 352 5.45 -24.80 -3.05
CA THR A 352 4.16 -25.47 -3.21
C THR A 352 3.05 -24.68 -2.52
N TYR A 353 1.94 -24.49 -3.23
CA TYR A 353 0.66 -24.05 -2.67
C TYR A 353 -0.34 -25.17 -2.76
N THR A 354 -0.74 -25.72 -1.61
CA THR A 354 -1.64 -26.87 -1.56
C THR A 354 -3.03 -26.49 -2.05
N GLY A 355 -3.57 -27.25 -3.00
CA GLY A 355 -4.94 -27.09 -3.51
C GLY A 355 -5.24 -25.78 -4.23
N LEU A 356 -4.22 -25.03 -4.68
CA LEU A 356 -4.41 -23.72 -5.30
C LEU A 356 -4.99 -23.78 -6.73
N ASN A 357 -4.77 -24.88 -7.47
CA ASN A 357 -5.30 -25.00 -8.82
C ASN A 357 -6.84 -25.10 -8.80
N GLY A 358 -7.50 -24.69 -9.89
CA GLY A 358 -8.96 -24.72 -10.00
C GLY A 358 -9.60 -26.12 -9.89
N ASP A 359 -8.80 -27.19 -10.01
CA ASP A 359 -9.21 -28.58 -9.79
C ASP A 359 -8.88 -29.11 -8.37
N GLY A 360 -8.36 -28.26 -7.49
CA GLY A 360 -7.96 -28.59 -6.12
C GLY A 360 -6.62 -29.32 -6.01
N THR A 361 -5.83 -29.38 -7.09
CA THR A 361 -4.46 -29.91 -7.04
C THR A 361 -3.46 -28.85 -6.58
N ASP A 362 -2.29 -29.32 -6.15
CA ASP A 362 -1.21 -28.43 -5.69
C ASP A 362 -0.60 -27.66 -6.86
N PHE A 363 -0.37 -26.37 -6.63
CA PHE A 363 0.48 -25.56 -7.51
C PHE A 363 1.93 -25.72 -7.08
N ILE A 364 2.82 -26.07 -8.01
CA ILE A 364 4.24 -26.25 -7.75
C ILE A 364 5.04 -25.43 -8.75
N GLY A 365 5.89 -24.53 -8.25
CA GLY A 365 6.74 -23.68 -9.07
C GLY A 365 8.21 -23.70 -8.63
N LEU A 366 9.04 -23.04 -9.42
CA LEU A 366 10.43 -22.74 -9.10
C LEU A 366 10.61 -21.23 -9.08
N GLY A 367 11.38 -20.73 -8.12
CA GLY A 367 11.81 -19.34 -8.09
C GLY A 367 13.30 -19.25 -7.82
N MET A 368 13.90 -18.11 -8.14
CA MET A 368 15.31 -17.85 -7.92
C MET A 368 15.52 -16.70 -6.94
N VAL A 369 16.50 -16.88 -6.05
CA VAL A 369 17.07 -15.82 -5.19
C VAL A 369 18.57 -15.73 -5.46
N GLY A 370 19.15 -14.58 -5.13
CA GLY A 370 20.59 -14.33 -5.24
C GLY A 370 20.90 -13.12 -6.11
N SER A 371 20.00 -12.76 -7.04
CA SER A 371 19.89 -11.46 -7.70
C SER A 371 18.53 -10.81 -7.38
N ILE A 372 17.78 -10.33 -8.38
CA ILE A 372 16.39 -9.93 -8.23
C ILE A 372 15.54 -11.19 -7.98
N PRO A 373 14.87 -11.33 -6.82
CA PRO A 373 13.99 -12.46 -6.56
C PRO A 373 12.85 -12.51 -7.58
N ALA A 374 12.57 -13.70 -8.12
CA ALA A 374 11.43 -13.90 -9.02
C ALA A 374 11.02 -15.37 -9.08
N ALA A 375 9.76 -15.62 -9.45
CA ALA A 375 9.21 -16.97 -9.62
C ALA A 375 8.83 -17.33 -11.06
N LEU A 376 8.89 -16.37 -12.00
CA LEU A 376 8.56 -16.50 -13.42
C LEU A 376 7.34 -17.41 -13.68
N ILE A 377 6.23 -17.09 -13.00
CA ILE A 377 5.00 -17.90 -13.01
C ILE A 377 4.52 -18.10 -14.44
N GLY A 378 4.34 -19.36 -14.83
CA GLY A 378 3.91 -19.74 -16.18
C GLY A 378 5.06 -20.02 -17.17
N GLU A 379 6.31 -19.80 -16.78
CA GLU A 379 7.50 -20.10 -17.59
C GLU A 379 8.48 -21.05 -16.92
N ALA A 380 8.72 -20.87 -15.61
CA ALA A 380 9.53 -21.78 -14.82
C ALA A 380 8.64 -22.88 -14.21
N HIS A 381 8.98 -24.14 -14.47
CA HIS A 381 8.22 -25.30 -14.00
C HIS A 381 9.10 -26.29 -13.23
N ALA A 382 8.49 -27.02 -12.30
CA ALA A 382 9.20 -27.94 -11.39
C ALA A 382 9.86 -29.14 -12.07
N ASP A 383 9.58 -29.41 -13.35
CA ASP A 383 10.17 -30.47 -14.17
C ASP A 383 11.37 -29.99 -15.01
N MET A 384 11.66 -28.69 -15.02
CA MET A 384 12.80 -28.11 -15.72
C MET A 384 14.13 -28.44 -15.04
N SER A 385 15.21 -28.49 -15.82
CA SER A 385 16.55 -28.61 -15.24
C SER A 385 16.97 -27.28 -14.59
N PRO A 386 17.83 -27.30 -13.56
CA PRO A 386 18.35 -26.09 -12.94
C PRO A 386 18.97 -25.11 -13.96
N GLU A 387 19.73 -25.61 -14.93
CA GLU A 387 20.38 -24.78 -15.96
C GLU A 387 19.38 -24.01 -16.81
N ASP A 388 18.26 -24.65 -17.17
CA ASP A 388 17.23 -24.02 -17.99
C ASP A 388 16.51 -22.91 -17.20
N VAL A 389 16.28 -23.12 -15.90
CA VAL A 389 15.67 -22.13 -15.01
C VAL A 389 16.60 -20.95 -14.76
N TYR A 390 17.88 -21.19 -14.45
CA TYR A 390 18.88 -20.11 -14.37
C TYR A 390 18.97 -19.31 -15.67
N GLY A 391 18.93 -19.99 -16.82
CA GLY A 391 18.92 -19.34 -18.12
C GLY A 391 17.70 -18.42 -18.31
N LEU A 392 16.50 -18.89 -17.98
CA LEU A 392 15.28 -18.07 -18.05
C LEU A 392 15.37 -16.83 -17.15
N HIS A 393 15.82 -16.98 -15.91
CA HIS A 393 16.00 -15.87 -14.98
C HIS A 393 17.03 -14.85 -15.48
N CYS A 394 18.15 -15.31 -16.02
CA CYS A 394 19.16 -14.43 -16.61
C CYS A 394 18.58 -13.60 -17.76
N CYS A 395 17.81 -14.21 -18.66
CA CYS A 395 17.16 -13.47 -19.75
C CYS A 395 16.11 -12.48 -19.24
N TRP A 396 15.25 -12.91 -18.31
CA TRP A 396 14.22 -12.06 -17.73
C TRP A 396 14.83 -10.83 -17.04
N GLU A 397 15.88 -11.02 -16.25
CA GLU A 397 16.53 -9.92 -15.53
C GLU A 397 17.13 -8.89 -16.50
N LEU A 398 17.75 -9.34 -17.60
CA LEU A 398 18.23 -8.43 -18.66
C LEU A 398 17.09 -7.66 -19.32
N GLU A 399 15.95 -8.31 -19.59
CA GLU A 399 14.79 -7.66 -20.19
C GLU A 399 14.17 -6.59 -19.27
N VAL A 400 13.95 -6.89 -17.98
CA VAL A 400 13.33 -5.92 -17.05
C VAL A 400 14.27 -4.76 -16.68
N THR A 401 15.57 -4.94 -16.88
CA THR A 401 16.58 -3.89 -16.68
C THR A 401 16.93 -3.12 -17.95
N ASP A 402 16.25 -3.42 -19.08
CA ASP A 402 16.53 -2.84 -20.41
C ASP A 402 18.01 -2.96 -20.82
N ASP A 403 18.64 -4.09 -20.47
CA ASP A 403 20.04 -4.35 -20.78
C ASP A 403 20.20 -4.73 -22.26
N PRO A 404 21.15 -4.12 -23.00
CA PRO A 404 21.34 -4.39 -24.43
C PRO A 404 21.80 -5.82 -24.76
N ARG A 405 22.19 -6.61 -23.75
CA ARG A 405 22.55 -8.03 -23.89
C ARG A 405 21.32 -8.94 -23.82
N ALA A 406 20.12 -8.42 -23.50
CA ALA A 406 18.88 -9.17 -23.51
C ALA A 406 18.65 -9.81 -24.90
N PRO A 407 18.28 -11.10 -24.98
CA PRO A 407 17.98 -11.73 -26.26
C PRO A 407 16.67 -11.17 -26.83
N ASP A 408 16.54 -11.16 -28.17
CA ASP A 408 15.28 -10.78 -28.85
C ASP A 408 14.06 -11.61 -28.40
N ARG A 409 14.31 -12.81 -27.88
CA ARG A 409 13.29 -13.70 -27.31
C ARG A 409 13.86 -14.44 -26.10
N ARG A 410 13.27 -14.20 -24.92
CA ARG A 410 13.49 -15.02 -23.72
C ARG A 410 13.32 -16.51 -23.99
N SER A 411 14.34 -17.30 -23.66
CA SER A 411 14.30 -18.76 -23.67
C SER A 411 15.41 -19.36 -22.81
N ALA A 412 15.16 -20.55 -22.24
CA ALA A 412 16.16 -21.28 -21.47
C ALA A 412 17.48 -21.46 -22.24
N LYS A 413 17.39 -21.81 -23.53
CA LYS A 413 18.57 -21.99 -24.39
C LYS A 413 19.41 -20.71 -24.51
N ALA A 414 18.78 -19.57 -24.80
CA ALA A 414 19.50 -18.30 -24.92
C ALA A 414 20.18 -17.91 -23.60
N GLY A 415 19.49 -18.08 -22.48
CA GLY A 415 20.04 -17.80 -21.17
C GLY A 415 21.21 -18.70 -20.79
N ARG A 416 21.15 -19.98 -21.14
CA ARG A 416 22.27 -20.92 -20.93
C ARG A 416 23.50 -20.54 -21.75
N GLU A 417 23.31 -20.12 -22.99
CA GLU A 417 24.40 -19.61 -23.84
C GLU A 417 25.04 -18.36 -23.21
N LEU A 418 24.23 -17.44 -22.64
CA LEU A 418 24.73 -16.27 -21.92
C LEU A 418 25.52 -16.64 -20.66
N LEU A 419 25.03 -17.62 -19.89
CA LEU A 419 25.67 -18.08 -18.65
C LEU A 419 26.87 -19.02 -18.88
N GLY A 420 27.00 -19.58 -20.09
CA GLY A 420 28.04 -20.55 -20.44
C GLY A 420 27.86 -21.94 -19.81
N ILE A 421 26.61 -22.42 -19.66
CA ILE A 421 26.25 -23.68 -18.98
C ILE A 421 25.41 -24.67 -19.80
#